data_AF-A0A8I3AY47-F1
#
_entry.id   AF-A0A8I3AY47-F1
#
_cell.length_a   1.000
_cell.length_b   1.000
_cell.length_c   1.000
_cell.angle_alpha   90.00
_cell.angle_beta   90.00
_cell.angle_gamma   90.00
#
_symmetry.space_group_name_H-M   'P 1'
#
loop_
_entity.id
_entity.type
_entity.pdbx_description
1 polymer ?
#
loop_
_entity_poly.entity_id
_entity_poly.type
_entity_poly.pdbx_seq_one_letter_code
_entity_poly.pdbx_strand_id
1 'polypeptide(L)'
;MSCDCEESSRRWVEFEELARPEKHSKAIAAQAFYHILTLRTKSMLALQQEWENTRPFGIIRIGVEVPKRDEDAVEEPEAKNLSPPATLRRQQ
;
A
#
# COMPACT_ATOMS: atom_id res chain seq x y z
N MET A 1 21.37 -24.54 1.90
CA MET A 1 20.91 -23.14 1.91
C MET A 1 19.53 -23.09 1.29
N SER A 2 18.49 -23.16 2.11
CA SER A 2 17.13 -22.85 1.66
C SER A 2 17.04 -21.33 1.70
N CYS A 3 17.07 -20.68 0.55
CA CYS A 3 16.66 -19.29 0.48
C CYS A 3 15.15 -19.32 0.66
N ASP A 4 14.69 -19.14 1.89
CA ASP A 4 13.33 -18.71 2.17
C ASP A 4 13.19 -17.33 1.51
N CYS A 5 12.82 -17.34 0.23
CA CYS A 5 12.23 -16.21 -0.44
C CYS A 5 10.84 -16.04 0.17
N GLU A 6 10.80 -15.62 1.44
CA GLU A 6 9.63 -15.04 2.08
C GLU A 6 8.97 -14.16 1.03
N GLU A 7 7.75 -14.52 0.63
CA GLU A 7 6.93 -13.74 -0.29
C GLU A 7 6.65 -12.39 0.35
N SER A 8 7.64 -11.49 0.32
CA SER A 8 7.44 -10.08 0.58
C SER A 8 6.46 -9.65 -0.49
N SER A 9 5.21 -9.38 -0.07
CA SER A 9 4.16 -8.84 -0.93
C SER A 9 4.57 -7.42 -1.35
N ARG A 10 5.53 -7.35 -2.26
CA ARG A 10 6.03 -6.09 -2.81
C ARG A 10 4.95 -5.54 -3.71
N ARG A 11 4.43 -4.39 -3.33
CA ARG A 11 3.51 -3.64 -4.19
C ARG A 11 4.34 -2.85 -5.18
N TRP A 12 4.08 -3.09 -6.46
CA TRP A 12 4.69 -2.34 -7.55
C TRP A 12 3.78 -1.18 -7.94
N VAL A 13 4.37 -0.01 -8.15
CA VAL A 13 3.70 1.22 -8.58
C VAL A 13 4.53 1.85 -9.69
N GLU A 14 3.88 2.39 -10.73
CA GLU A 14 4.58 3.10 -11.80
C GLU A 14 4.95 4.52 -11.39
N PHE A 15 6.09 5.01 -11.87
CA PHE A 15 6.55 6.37 -11.57
C PHE A 15 5.56 7.43 -12.09
N GLU A 16 4.93 7.17 -13.22
CA GLU A 16 3.91 8.02 -13.83
C GLU A 16 2.69 8.23 -12.92
N GLU A 17 2.39 7.29 -12.01
CA GLU A 17 1.31 7.47 -11.04
C GLU A 17 1.67 8.50 -9.96
N LEU A 18 2.96 8.60 -9.60
CA LEU A 18 3.50 9.54 -8.62
C LEU A 18 3.76 10.91 -9.23
N ALA A 19 4.27 10.95 -10.46
CA ALA A 19 4.75 12.14 -11.14
C ALA A 19 4.08 12.30 -12.51
N ARG A 20 2.76 12.56 -12.51
CA ARG A 20 2.00 12.77 -13.75
C ARG A 20 2.45 14.05 -14.46
N PRO A 21 2.89 13.98 -15.73
CA PRO A 21 3.34 15.15 -16.47
C PRO A 21 2.23 16.20 -16.70
N GLU A 22 0.96 15.78 -16.67
CA GLU A 22 -0.21 16.65 -16.80
C GLU A 22 -0.49 17.46 -15.53
N LYS A 23 -0.05 16.97 -14.36
CA LYS A 23 -0.35 17.57 -13.04
C LYS A 23 0.86 18.15 -12.34
N HIS A 24 2.05 17.66 -12.67
CA HIS A 24 3.28 17.99 -11.95
C HIS A 24 4.31 18.61 -12.89
N SER A 25 4.96 19.67 -12.42
CA SER A 25 6.02 20.32 -13.17
C SER A 25 7.26 19.42 -13.26
N LYS A 26 8.12 19.68 -14.25
CA LYS A 26 9.39 18.97 -14.42
C LYS A 26 10.25 19.00 -13.14
N ALA A 27 10.18 20.09 -12.38
CA ALA A 27 10.90 20.22 -11.11
C ALA A 27 10.40 19.21 -10.06
N ILE A 28 9.07 19.04 -9.95
CA ILE A 28 8.46 18.08 -9.02
C ILE A 28 8.81 16.66 -9.43
N ALA A 29 8.74 16.34 -10.73
CA ALA A 29 9.13 15.03 -11.24
C ALA A 29 10.60 14.71 -10.93
N ALA A 30 11.52 15.67 -11.13
CA ALA A 30 12.94 15.49 -10.82
C ALA A 30 13.18 15.29 -9.32
N GLN A 31 12.49 16.04 -8.45
CA GLN A 31 12.56 15.87 -7.00
C GLN A 31 12.06 14.49 -6.57
N ALA A 32 10.90 14.06 -7.06
CA ALA A 32 10.36 12.74 -6.78
C ALA A 32 11.33 11.63 -7.22
N PHE A 33 11.90 11.74 -8.41
CA PHE A 33 12.88 10.80 -8.93
C PHE A 33 14.15 10.74 -8.06
N TYR A 34 14.68 11.90 -7.65
CA TYR A 34 15.83 11.96 -6.76
C TYR A 34 15.55 11.31 -5.39
N HIS A 35 14.35 11.51 -4.85
CA HIS A 35 13.94 10.85 -3.60
C HIS A 35 13.85 9.33 -3.76
N ILE A 36 13.32 8.83 -4.87
CA ILE A 36 13.28 7.39 -5.18
C ILE A 36 14.70 6.81 -5.22
N LEU A 37 15.63 7.48 -5.91
CA LEU A 37 17.03 7.06 -5.94
C LEU A 37 17.64 7.02 -4.54
N THR A 38 17.38 8.04 -3.73
CA THR A 38 17.86 8.13 -2.34
C THR A 38 17.30 7.02 -1.46
N LEU A 39 16.03 6.63 -1.64
CA LEU A 39 15.43 5.52 -0.91
C LEU A 39 15.97 4.18 -1.39
N ARG A 40 16.24 4.05 -2.69
CA ARG A 40 16.87 2.86 -3.27
C ARG A 40 18.28 2.63 -2.72
N THR A 41 19.10 3.69 -2.59
CA THR A 41 20.46 3.55 -2.02
C THR A 41 20.45 3.13 -0.55
N LYS A 42 19.36 3.39 0.17
CA LYS A 42 19.12 2.91 1.53
C LYS A 42 18.47 1.53 1.59
N SER A 43 18.33 0.84 0.45
CA SER A 43 17.66 -0.47 0.31
C SER A 43 16.22 -0.49 0.80
N MET A 44 15.54 0.67 0.86
CA MET A 44 14.16 0.77 1.37
C MET A 44 13.09 0.47 0.30
N LEU A 45 13.48 0.44 -0.98
CA LEU A 45 12.59 0.11 -2.09
C LEU A 45 13.31 -0.68 -3.19
N ALA A 46 12.52 -1.40 -3.98
CA ALA A 46 12.92 -1.99 -5.24
C ALA A 46 12.66 -1.01 -6.39
N LEU A 47 13.57 -0.96 -7.36
CA LEU A 47 13.41 -0.16 -8.57
C LEU A 47 13.68 -1.06 -9.77
N GLN A 48 12.76 -1.05 -10.72
CA GLN A 48 12.87 -1.79 -11.97
C GLN A 48 12.57 -0.85 -13.13
N GLN A 49 13.42 -0.85 -14.15
CA GLN A 49 13.19 -0.11 -15.38
C GLN A 49 13.17 -1.09 -16.54
N GLU A 50 12.02 -1.18 -17.21
CA GLU A 50 11.86 -2.03 -18.38
C GLU A 50 12.23 -1.21 -19.61
N TRP A 51 13.27 -1.64 -20.33
CA TRP A 51 13.62 -1.07 -21.62
C TRP A 51 12.99 -1.92 -22.72
N GLU A 52 12.12 -1.31 -23.53
CA GLU A 52 11.63 -1.90 -24.75
C GLU A 52 12.13 -1.04 -25.91
N ASN A 53 12.69 -1.66 -26.95
CA ASN A 53 13.31 -0.97 -28.11
C ASN A 53 12.42 0.07 -28.79
N THR A 54 11.12 0.06 -28.50
CA THR A 54 10.06 0.91 -29.05
C THR A 54 9.71 2.12 -28.19
N ARG A 55 10.14 2.18 -26.91
CA ARG A 55 9.87 3.34 -26.02
C ARG A 55 11.16 3.89 -25.41
N PRO A 56 11.60 5.10 -25.81
CA PRO A 56 12.75 5.72 -25.16
C PRO A 56 12.46 5.91 -23.67
N PHE A 57 13.44 5.55 -22.84
CA PHE A 57 13.43 5.61 -21.37
C PHE A 57 12.53 4.62 -20.64
N GLY A 58 11.76 3.79 -21.35
CA GLY A 58 11.05 2.66 -20.73
C GLY A 58 10.00 3.05 -19.67
N ILE A 59 9.52 2.06 -18.91
CA ILE A 59 8.64 2.28 -17.76
C ILE A 59 9.44 2.07 -16.47
N ILE A 60 9.28 2.98 -15.51
CA ILE A 60 9.94 2.91 -14.21
C ILE A 60 8.92 2.39 -13.18
N ARG A 61 9.18 1.20 -12.64
CA ARG A 61 8.38 0.56 -11.58
C ARG A 61 9.11 0.59 -10.24
N ILE A 62 8.36 0.94 -9.20
CA ILE A 62 8.83 1.10 -7.84
C ILE A 62 8.15 0.04 -6.98
N GLY A 63 8.93 -0.88 -6.41
CA GLY A 63 8.45 -1.91 -5.51
C GLY A 63 8.65 -1.50 -4.06
N VAL A 64 7.57 -1.48 -3.28
CA VAL A 64 7.62 -1.20 -1.84
C VAL A 64 7.20 -2.45 -1.08
N GLU A 65 7.97 -2.83 -0.06
CA GLU A 65 7.59 -3.92 0.84
C GLU A 65 6.42 -3.46 1.71
N VAL A 66 5.26 -4.09 1.50
CA VAL A 66 4.09 -3.86 2.34
C VAL A 66 4.09 -4.99 3.37
N PRO A 67 4.24 -4.69 4.68
CA PRO A 67 4.04 -5.71 5.69
C PRO A 67 2.60 -6.22 5.54
N LYS A 68 2.43 -7.55 5.47
CA LYS A 68 1.12 -8.18 5.60
C LYS A 68 0.58 -7.70 6.95
N ARG A 69 -0.41 -6.80 6.93
CA ARG A 69 -1.25 -6.62 8.11
C ARG A 69 -2.04 -7.91 8.14
N ASP A 70 -1.72 -8.77 9.10
CA ASP A 70 -2.68 -9.78 9.51
C ASP A 70 -3.97 -9.03 9.77
N GLU A 71 -5.01 -9.36 9.02
CA GLU A 71 -6.33 -8.82 9.21
C GLU A 71 -6.81 -9.31 10.58
N ASP A 72 -6.45 -8.57 11.63
CA ASP A 72 -7.04 -8.73 12.95
C ASP A 72 -8.56 -8.62 12.78
N ALA A 73 -9.23 -9.72 13.11
CA ALA A 73 -10.66 -9.90 13.05
C ALA A 73 -11.41 -8.68 13.60
N VAL A 74 -12.06 -7.92 12.73
CA VAL A 74 -13.19 -7.09 13.14
C VAL A 74 -14.38 -8.03 13.22
N GLU A 75 -14.54 -8.69 14.37
CA GLU A 75 -15.82 -9.30 14.72
C GLU A 75 -16.91 -8.23 14.67
N GLU A 76 -17.99 -8.52 13.95
CA GLU A 76 -19.24 -7.79 14.07
C GLU A 76 -19.69 -7.83 15.54
N PRO A 77 -19.90 -6.70 16.23
CA PRO A 77 -20.67 -6.75 17.46
C PRO A 77 -22.14 -6.98 17.06
N GLU A 78 -22.58 -8.24 17.12
CA GLU A 78 -23.99 -8.61 17.17
C GLU A 78 -24.70 -7.71 18.18
N ALA A 79 -25.57 -6.81 17.70
CA ALA A 79 -26.53 -6.09 18.52
C ALA A 79 -27.63 -7.07 18.98
N LYS A 80 -27.28 -8.04 19.82
CA LYS A 80 -28.23 -8.76 20.65
C LYS A 80 -28.42 -7.97 21.94
N ASN A 81 -29.68 -7.90 22.35
CA ASN A 81 -30.21 -7.34 23.60
C ASN A 81 -30.63 -5.87 23.55
N LEU A 82 -31.83 -5.63 23.01
CA LEU A 82 -32.80 -4.85 23.78
C LEU A 82 -34.15 -5.57 23.81
N SER A 83 -34.25 -6.55 24.69
CA SER A 83 -35.53 -6.85 25.34
C SER A 83 -35.26 -7.50 26.69
N PRO A 84 -35.55 -6.81 27.79
CA PRO A 84 -35.87 -7.50 29.03
C PRO A 84 -37.37 -7.41 29.33
N PRO A 85 -37.85 -8.34 30.17
CA PRO A 85 -39.19 -8.89 30.10
C PRO A 85 -40.24 -8.05 30.82
N ALA A 86 -41.49 -8.27 30.42
CA ALA A 86 -42.66 -7.87 31.17
C ALA A 86 -42.64 -8.43 32.61
N THR A 87 -43.19 -7.61 33.51
CA THR A 87 -43.89 -7.97 34.77
C THR A 87 -43.07 -7.94 36.05
N LEU A 88 -43.34 -6.95 36.93
CA LEU A 88 -43.83 -7.26 38.28
C LEU A 88 -44.56 -6.07 38.95
N ARG A 89 -45.87 -6.29 39.12
CA ARG A 89 -46.80 -5.87 40.18
C ARG A 89 -46.23 -5.22 41.46
N ARG A 90 -46.93 -4.15 41.91
CA ARG A 90 -47.19 -3.60 43.28
C ARG A 90 -46.94 -2.08 43.28
N GLN A 91 -47.78 -1.16 43.78
CA GLN A 91 -48.94 -1.14 44.67
C GLN A 91 -49.70 0.19 44.42
N GLN A 92 -51.03 0.16 44.33
CA GLN A 92 -52.03 0.88 45.17
C GLN A 92 -53.42 0.63 44.61
#